data_AF-A0A5P2XPU8-F1
#
_entry.id   AF-A0A5P2XPU8-F1
#
_cell.length_a   1.000
_cell.length_b   1.000
_cell.length_c   1.000
_cell.angle_alpha   90.00
_cell.angle_beta   90.00
_cell.angle_gamma   90.00
#
_symmetry.space_group_name_H-M   'P 1'
#
loop_
_entity.id
_entity.type
_entity.pdbx_description
1 polymer ?
#
loop_
_entity_poly.entity_id
_entity_poly.type
_entity_poly.pdbx_seq_one_letter_code
_entity_poly.pdbx_strand_id
1 'polypeptide(L)'
;MGHRRRADLRRVRVRARRHRPARASGDARQGAAVTPAEARKRFRAGLSAPTAGWAPGRTQANLIAVPADWAYEMLLFCQRNPKPCPVLDVTDAGSWTTPLAPGADLRTDLPRYRVWEHGELVEEPTDVVAHWRDDLVAFLIGCSFTFEWSLAAAGVPLRHIEQGRNVSMYVTDRPCRPAGRLRGPMVVSMRPVPPMHLAAAIRESSLLPAVHGSPVHCGDPAGLGITDLDKPDFGDPVDAEADDIPVFWACGVTPQAAVMASRPPFALTHAPGHMFLTDARDEQYRVA
;
A
#
# COMPACT_ATOMS: atom_id res chain seq x y z
N MET A 1 -4.91 27.02 -24.81
CA MET A 1 -6.01 26.34 -24.06
C MET A 1 -5.53 25.19 -23.15
N GLY A 2 -4.24 25.14 -22.73
CA GLY A 2 -3.63 23.95 -22.12
C GLY A 2 -3.05 24.07 -20.70
N HIS A 3 -3.25 25.18 -19.99
CA HIS A 3 -2.65 25.38 -18.65
C HIS A 3 -3.62 25.29 -17.47
N ARG A 4 -4.95 25.27 -17.69
CA ARG A 4 -5.94 25.27 -16.59
C ARG A 4 -6.31 23.88 -16.04
N ARG A 5 -5.93 22.77 -16.71
CA ARG A 5 -6.26 21.40 -16.25
C ARG A 5 -5.22 20.75 -15.33
N ARG A 6 -4.03 21.36 -15.13
CA ARG A 6 -2.96 20.81 -14.28
C ARG A 6 -3.05 21.23 -12.80
N ALA A 7 -3.83 22.25 -12.47
CA ALA A 7 -3.93 22.78 -11.12
C ALA A 7 -4.92 22.01 -10.21
N ASP A 8 -5.82 21.21 -10.78
CA ASP A 8 -6.89 20.54 -10.02
C ASP A 8 -6.43 19.31 -9.23
N LEU A 9 -5.40 18.59 -9.68
CA LEU A 9 -4.90 17.41 -8.97
C LEU A 9 -4.05 17.76 -7.73
N ARG A 10 -3.58 19.02 -7.60
CA ARG A 10 -2.82 19.49 -6.43
C ARG A 10 -3.69 20.17 -5.36
N ARG A 11 -5.00 20.34 -5.59
CA ARG A 11 -5.88 21.12 -4.70
C ARG A 11 -6.84 20.33 -3.83
N VAL A 12 -6.87 18.99 -3.94
CA VAL A 12 -7.59 18.16 -2.97
C VAL A 12 -6.70 18.00 -1.73
N ARG A 13 -6.62 19.07 -0.92
CA ARG A 13 -6.16 18.95 0.47
C ARG A 13 -7.19 18.09 1.19
N VAL A 14 -6.92 16.80 1.30
CA VAL A 14 -7.54 15.97 2.33
C VAL A 14 -7.21 16.68 3.63
N ARG A 15 -8.22 17.26 4.30
CA ARG A 15 -8.10 17.62 5.70
C ARG A 15 -8.03 16.30 6.47
N ALA A 16 -6.87 15.66 6.43
CA ALA A 16 -6.53 14.60 7.36
C ALA A 16 -6.64 15.24 8.74
N ARG A 17 -7.70 14.91 9.47
CA ARG A 17 -7.78 15.26 10.90
C ARG A 17 -6.49 14.71 11.50
N ARG A 18 -5.67 15.59 12.09
CA ARG A 18 -4.41 15.24 12.75
C ARG A 18 -4.66 14.01 13.63
N HIS A 19 -4.19 12.86 13.18
CA HIS A 19 -4.22 11.66 13.98
C HIS A 19 -3.22 11.90 15.10
N ARG A 20 -3.70 11.93 16.34
CA ARG A 20 -2.82 11.95 17.51
C ARG A 20 -2.01 10.66 17.46
N PRO A 21 -0.67 10.70 17.52
CA PRO A 21 0.12 9.48 17.50
C PRO A 21 -0.29 8.65 18.72
N ALA A 22 -0.92 7.51 18.49
CA ALA A 22 -0.99 6.47 19.50
C ALA A 22 0.46 6.07 19.79
N ARG A 23 0.82 5.95 21.08
CA ARG A 23 2.16 5.54 21.50
C ARG A 23 2.50 4.17 20.88
N ALA A 24 3.26 4.16 19.79
CA ALA A 24 3.59 2.99 18.98
C ALA A 24 4.54 1.99 19.66
N SER A 25 5.05 2.29 20.86
CA SER A 25 6.10 1.48 21.51
C SER A 25 5.60 0.16 22.13
N GLY A 26 4.28 -0.03 22.27
CA GLY A 26 3.69 -1.24 22.89
C GLY A 26 3.17 -2.28 21.89
N ASP A 27 2.61 -1.85 20.75
CA ASP A 27 1.88 -2.75 19.84
C ASP A 27 2.78 -3.43 18.79
N ALA A 28 3.86 -2.77 18.33
CA ALA A 28 4.80 -3.38 17.39
C ALA A 28 5.48 -4.64 17.99
N ARG A 29 5.68 -4.69 19.31
CA ARG A 29 6.19 -5.89 20.01
C ARG A 29 5.15 -7.02 20.13
N GLN A 30 3.85 -6.75 20.00
CA GLN A 30 2.80 -7.77 20.11
C GLN A 30 2.59 -8.56 18.81
N GLY A 31 3.04 -8.05 17.67
CA GLY A 31 2.82 -8.64 16.33
C GLY A 31 3.89 -9.66 15.87
N ALA A 32 5.09 -9.62 16.45
CA ALA A 32 6.24 -10.38 15.95
C ALA A 32 6.14 -11.91 16.16
N ALA A 33 5.29 -12.38 17.07
CA ALA A 33 5.16 -13.80 17.45
C ALA A 33 3.77 -14.40 17.17
N VAL A 34 2.88 -13.68 16.48
CA VAL A 34 1.53 -14.18 16.15
C VAL A 34 1.47 -14.73 14.74
N THR A 35 0.70 -15.79 14.56
CA THR A 35 0.36 -16.30 13.23
C THR A 35 -0.55 -15.32 12.47
N PRO A 36 -0.57 -15.35 11.12
CA PRO A 36 -1.49 -14.52 10.33
C PRO A 36 -2.96 -14.68 10.76
N ALA A 37 -3.40 -15.91 11.03
CA ALA A 37 -4.77 -16.19 11.46
C ALA A 37 -5.10 -15.55 12.82
N GLU A 38 -4.18 -15.60 13.80
CA GLU A 38 -4.36 -14.93 15.09
C GLU A 38 -4.38 -13.41 14.94
N ALA A 39 -3.54 -12.85 14.07
CA ALA A 39 -3.54 -11.43 13.78
C ALA A 39 -4.87 -10.99 13.16
N ARG A 40 -5.34 -11.68 12.11
CA ARG A 40 -6.66 -11.44 11.49
C ARG A 40 -7.79 -11.53 12.51
N LYS A 41 -7.76 -12.51 13.42
CA LYS A 41 -8.74 -12.63 14.51
C LYS A 41 -8.75 -11.42 15.44
N ARG A 42 -7.59 -10.83 15.75
CA ARG A 42 -7.51 -9.60 16.56
C ARG A 42 -8.07 -8.40 15.79
N PHE A 43 -7.78 -8.27 14.50
CA PHE A 43 -8.32 -7.20 13.66
C PHE A 43 -9.84 -7.31 13.53
N ARG A 44 -10.37 -8.53 13.32
CA ARG A 44 -11.81 -8.83 13.34
C ARG A 44 -12.48 -8.46 14.66
N ALA A 45 -11.75 -8.55 15.79
CA ALA A 45 -12.23 -8.13 17.10
C ALA A 45 -12.14 -6.60 17.34
N GLY A 46 -11.70 -5.82 16.35
CA GLY A 46 -11.65 -4.36 16.39
C GLY A 46 -10.27 -3.77 16.72
N LEU A 47 -9.21 -4.58 16.81
CA LEU A 47 -7.85 -4.04 16.96
C LEU A 47 -7.45 -3.26 15.70
N SER A 48 -7.22 -1.97 15.84
CA SER A 48 -6.76 -1.10 14.75
C SER A 48 -5.33 -0.66 15.01
N ALA A 49 -4.37 -1.32 14.36
CA ALA A 49 -2.94 -1.04 14.47
C ALA A 49 -2.25 -1.21 13.11
N PRO A 50 -1.12 -0.51 12.85
CA PRO A 50 -0.31 -0.77 11.67
C PRO A 50 0.14 -2.23 11.61
N THR A 51 0.16 -2.81 10.41
CA THR A 51 0.51 -4.22 10.18
C THR A 51 2.00 -4.44 9.94
N ALA A 52 2.82 -3.39 9.95
CA ALA A 52 4.28 -3.50 9.86
C ALA A 52 4.81 -4.39 11.00
N GLY A 53 5.65 -5.38 10.65
CA GLY A 53 6.23 -6.31 11.62
C GLY A 53 5.28 -7.39 12.18
N TRP A 54 4.02 -7.42 11.76
CA TRP A 54 3.10 -8.51 12.12
C TRP A 54 3.36 -9.75 11.26
N ALA A 55 3.39 -10.92 11.91
CA ALA A 55 3.62 -12.23 11.29
C ALA A 55 4.79 -12.23 10.28
N PRO A 56 6.06 -12.05 10.74
CA PRO A 56 7.23 -11.97 9.85
C PRO A 56 7.32 -13.13 8.84
N GLY A 57 7.72 -12.82 7.61
CA GLY A 57 7.85 -13.78 6.49
C GLY A 57 6.52 -14.16 5.82
N ARG A 58 5.42 -13.48 6.17
CA ARG A 58 4.09 -13.69 5.58
C ARG A 58 3.70 -12.52 4.71
N THR A 59 3.12 -12.84 3.57
CA THR A 59 2.77 -11.84 2.58
C THR A 59 1.62 -10.98 3.06
N GLN A 60 1.81 -9.67 2.95
CA GLN A 60 0.77 -8.68 3.20
C GLN A 60 0.24 -8.15 1.87
N ALA A 61 -1.07 -7.97 1.77
CA ALA A 61 -1.73 -7.48 0.58
C ALA A 61 -2.46 -6.16 0.85
N ASN A 62 -2.31 -5.24 -0.09
CA ASN A 62 -3.18 -4.09 -0.24
C ASN A 62 -4.55 -4.59 -0.75
N LEU A 63 -5.64 -4.02 -0.23
CA LEU A 63 -6.99 -4.28 -0.71
C LEU A 63 -7.49 -3.09 -1.53
N ILE A 64 -8.12 -3.38 -2.68
CA ILE A 64 -9.07 -2.49 -3.35
C ILE A 64 -10.26 -3.29 -3.87
N ALA A 65 -11.48 -2.89 -3.53
CA ALA A 65 -12.71 -3.44 -4.08
C ALA A 65 -13.49 -2.37 -4.84
N VAL A 66 -13.95 -2.72 -6.03
CA VAL A 66 -14.71 -1.82 -6.92
C VAL A 66 -15.97 -2.54 -7.42
N PRO A 67 -17.02 -1.80 -7.81
CA PRO A 67 -18.18 -2.39 -8.49
C PRO A 67 -17.78 -3.20 -9.73
N ALA A 68 -18.55 -4.25 -10.04
CA ALA A 68 -18.25 -5.19 -11.12
C ALA A 68 -18.12 -4.50 -12.49
N ASP A 69 -18.86 -3.43 -12.74
CA ASP A 69 -18.75 -2.63 -13.98
C ASP A 69 -17.43 -1.85 -14.09
N TRP A 70 -16.67 -1.71 -13.01
CA TRP A 70 -15.30 -1.16 -12.96
C TRP A 70 -14.21 -2.23 -12.88
N ALA A 71 -14.56 -3.47 -12.52
CA ALA A 71 -13.59 -4.52 -12.24
C ALA A 71 -12.70 -4.87 -13.45
N TYR A 72 -13.26 -4.91 -14.66
CA TYR A 72 -12.47 -5.14 -15.88
C TYR A 72 -11.41 -4.06 -16.09
N GLU A 73 -11.79 -2.79 -15.94
CA GLU A 73 -10.87 -1.67 -16.09
C GLU A 73 -9.81 -1.69 -14.98
N MET A 74 -10.17 -2.08 -13.75
CA MET A 74 -9.23 -2.25 -12.64
C MET A 74 -8.21 -3.35 -12.95
N LEU A 75 -8.66 -4.52 -13.40
CA LEU A 75 -7.78 -5.61 -13.77
C LEU A 75 -6.83 -5.19 -14.91
N LEU A 76 -7.34 -4.53 -15.94
CA LEU A 76 -6.53 -4.01 -17.05
C LEU A 76 -5.58 -2.90 -16.59
N PHE A 77 -5.97 -2.06 -15.64
CA PHE A 77 -5.11 -1.05 -15.03
C PHE A 77 -3.95 -1.71 -14.30
N CYS A 78 -4.21 -2.74 -13.49
CA CYS A 78 -3.17 -3.48 -12.80
C CYS A 78 -2.24 -4.20 -13.77
N GLN A 79 -2.79 -4.87 -14.80
CA GLN A 79 -2.02 -5.54 -15.86
C GLN A 79 -1.10 -4.57 -16.62
N ARG A 80 -1.55 -3.34 -16.88
CA ARG A 80 -0.76 -2.29 -17.56
C ARG A 80 0.28 -1.65 -16.64
N ASN A 81 0.12 -1.76 -15.33
CA ASN A 81 0.96 -1.13 -14.32
C ASN A 81 1.39 -2.15 -13.25
N PRO A 82 2.10 -3.23 -13.62
CA PRO A 82 2.37 -4.35 -12.72
C PRO A 82 3.30 -4.01 -11.56
N LYS A 83 4.18 -2.99 -11.70
CA LYS A 83 5.06 -2.54 -10.61
C LYS A 83 4.28 -1.92 -9.43
N PRO A 84 3.43 -0.88 -9.65
CA PRO A 84 2.60 -0.35 -8.56
C PRO A 84 1.39 -1.22 -8.21
N CYS A 85 0.94 -2.10 -9.10
CA CYS A 85 -0.29 -2.87 -8.93
C CYS A 85 -0.11 -4.38 -9.22
N PRO A 86 0.83 -5.08 -8.56
CA PRO A 86 1.01 -6.51 -8.76
C PRO A 86 -0.15 -7.29 -8.12
N VAL A 87 -1.03 -7.88 -8.93
CA VAL A 87 -2.21 -8.60 -8.44
C VAL A 87 -1.80 -9.98 -7.92
N LEU A 88 -2.17 -10.28 -6.67
CA LEU A 88 -2.00 -11.58 -6.04
C LEU A 88 -3.25 -12.45 -6.18
N ASP A 89 -4.43 -11.83 -6.08
CA ASP A 89 -5.72 -12.52 -6.17
C ASP A 89 -6.84 -11.54 -6.55
N VAL A 90 -7.90 -12.07 -7.14
CA VAL A 90 -9.12 -11.34 -7.52
C VAL A 90 -10.33 -12.19 -7.15
N THR A 91 -11.26 -11.61 -6.40
CA THR A 91 -12.47 -12.32 -5.97
C THR A 91 -13.52 -12.37 -7.08
N ASP A 92 -14.46 -13.31 -6.99
CA ASP A 92 -15.74 -13.17 -7.69
C ASP A 92 -16.52 -11.97 -7.13
N ALA A 93 -17.48 -11.45 -7.91
CA ALA A 93 -18.34 -10.35 -7.49
C ALA A 93 -19.16 -10.74 -6.24
N GLY A 94 -19.17 -9.85 -5.24
CA GLY A 94 -19.84 -10.04 -3.95
C GLY A 94 -19.08 -10.93 -2.98
N SER A 95 -18.11 -11.73 -3.45
CA SER A 95 -17.31 -12.58 -2.56
C SER A 95 -16.37 -11.75 -1.68
N TRP A 96 -16.23 -12.16 -0.43
CA TRP A 96 -15.31 -11.59 0.55
C TRP A 96 -14.22 -12.58 0.98
N THR A 97 -14.13 -13.72 0.29
CA THR A 97 -13.17 -14.79 0.59
C THR A 97 -12.02 -14.77 -0.40
N THR A 98 -10.84 -15.26 0.01
CA THR A 98 -9.66 -15.38 -0.84
C THR A 98 -8.94 -16.70 -0.55
N PRO A 99 -8.41 -17.39 -1.58
CA PRO A 99 -7.53 -18.55 -1.40
C PRO A 99 -6.21 -18.20 -0.70
N LEU A 100 -5.80 -16.92 -0.66
CA LEU A 100 -4.57 -16.51 0.02
C LEU A 100 -4.64 -16.67 1.54
N ALA A 101 -5.83 -16.84 2.10
CA ALA A 101 -6.05 -17.07 3.52
C ALA A 101 -7.40 -17.79 3.75
N PRO A 102 -7.43 -19.13 3.65
CA PRO A 102 -8.66 -19.89 3.86
C PRO A 102 -9.32 -19.58 5.21
N GLY A 103 -10.63 -19.28 5.19
CA GLY A 103 -11.40 -18.90 6.38
C GLY A 103 -11.28 -17.43 6.82
N ALA A 104 -10.51 -16.62 6.08
CA ALA A 104 -10.50 -15.18 6.27
C ALA A 104 -11.78 -14.51 5.72
N ASP A 105 -12.07 -13.33 6.25
CA ASP A 105 -13.16 -12.47 5.79
C ASP A 105 -12.60 -11.07 5.50
N LEU A 106 -12.51 -10.73 4.21
CA LEU A 106 -11.95 -9.45 3.75
C LEU A 106 -12.72 -8.23 4.28
N ARG A 107 -13.94 -8.40 4.81
CA ARG A 107 -14.76 -7.31 5.36
C ARG A 107 -14.36 -6.93 6.79
N THR A 108 -13.65 -7.80 7.50
CA THR A 108 -13.34 -7.61 8.94
C THR A 108 -11.88 -7.89 9.32
N ASP A 109 -11.13 -8.60 8.48
CA ASP A 109 -9.80 -9.08 8.83
C ASP A 109 -8.66 -8.10 8.54
N LEU A 110 -8.96 -6.86 8.13
CA LEU A 110 -8.00 -5.78 8.06
C LEU A 110 -8.19 -4.84 9.27
N PRO A 111 -7.10 -4.25 9.81
CA PRO A 111 -7.24 -3.38 10.98
C PRO A 111 -7.93 -2.04 10.68
N ARG A 112 -7.96 -1.61 9.41
CA ARG A 112 -8.61 -0.37 8.99
C ARG A 112 -8.89 -0.33 7.48
N TYR A 113 -10.04 0.23 7.13
CA TYR A 113 -10.51 0.42 5.77
C TYR A 113 -10.66 1.90 5.42
N ARG A 114 -10.89 2.16 4.13
CA ARG A 114 -11.31 3.43 3.56
C ARG A 114 -12.48 3.20 2.63
N VAL A 115 -13.54 3.98 2.82
CA VAL A 115 -14.71 4.00 1.94
C VAL A 115 -14.63 5.23 1.06
N TRP A 116 -14.76 5.04 -0.24
CA TRP A 116 -14.64 6.08 -1.24
C TRP A 116 -15.92 6.22 -2.03
N GLU A 117 -16.42 7.45 -2.15
CA GLU A 117 -17.56 7.79 -3.01
C GLU A 117 -17.17 8.91 -3.96
N HIS A 118 -17.39 8.69 -5.27
CA HIS A 118 -17.04 9.66 -6.30
C HIS A 118 -15.58 10.19 -6.22
N GLY A 119 -14.67 9.33 -5.77
CA GLY A 119 -13.24 9.63 -5.57
C GLY A 119 -12.90 10.37 -4.27
N GLU A 120 -13.88 10.65 -3.42
CA GLU A 120 -13.68 11.30 -2.11
C GLU A 120 -13.70 10.27 -0.99
N LEU A 121 -12.83 10.42 0.01
CA LEU A 121 -12.81 9.58 1.20
C LEU A 121 -13.97 9.99 2.13
N VAL A 122 -14.94 9.09 2.34
CA VAL A 122 -16.13 9.38 3.16
C VAL A 122 -16.05 8.78 4.57
N GLU A 123 -15.43 7.60 4.71
CA GLU A 123 -15.29 6.92 6.00
C GLU A 123 -13.97 6.15 6.09
N GLU A 124 -13.52 5.92 7.33
CA GLU A 124 -12.41 5.01 7.63
C GLU A 124 -12.83 4.06 8.76
N PRO A 125 -13.60 3.00 8.51
CA PRO A 125 -14.07 2.10 9.56
C PRO A 125 -13.06 0.97 9.86
N THR A 126 -13.26 0.24 10.96
CA THR A 126 -12.49 -0.98 11.31
C THR A 126 -13.08 -2.26 10.73
N ASP A 127 -14.28 -2.19 10.17
CA ASP A 127 -14.90 -3.22 9.35
C ASP A 127 -15.71 -2.57 8.23
N VAL A 128 -16.05 -3.32 7.19
CA VAL A 128 -16.83 -2.83 6.05
C VAL A 128 -18.01 -3.74 5.74
N VAL A 129 -18.53 -4.48 6.73
CA VAL A 129 -19.66 -5.41 6.49
C VAL A 129 -20.87 -4.67 5.96
N ALA A 130 -21.19 -3.50 6.51
CA ALA A 130 -22.30 -2.66 6.07
C ALA A 130 -22.06 -1.97 4.71
N HIS A 131 -20.81 -1.85 4.29
CA HIS A 131 -20.39 -1.20 3.05
C HIS A 131 -20.14 -2.20 1.92
N TRP A 132 -20.08 -3.50 2.21
CA TRP A 132 -19.79 -4.54 1.23
C TRP A 132 -21.03 -4.86 0.40
N ARG A 133 -20.97 -4.56 -0.89
CA ARG A 133 -22.08 -4.79 -1.84
C ARG A 133 -21.88 -6.11 -2.58
N ASP A 134 -22.99 -6.69 -3.04
CA ASP A 134 -22.99 -7.95 -3.78
C ASP A 134 -22.34 -7.85 -5.17
N ASP A 135 -22.07 -6.63 -5.66
CA ASP A 135 -21.41 -6.37 -6.93
C ASP A 135 -19.93 -6.00 -6.78
N LEU A 136 -19.35 -6.05 -5.58
CA LEU A 136 -17.93 -5.69 -5.41
C LEU A 136 -17.01 -6.82 -5.84
N VAL A 137 -16.00 -6.48 -6.64
CA VAL A 137 -14.86 -7.35 -6.95
C VAL A 137 -13.66 -6.80 -6.19
N ALA A 138 -13.08 -7.62 -5.32
CA ALA A 138 -11.90 -7.30 -4.54
C ALA A 138 -10.62 -7.77 -5.25
N PHE A 139 -9.61 -6.91 -5.24
CA PHE A 139 -8.27 -7.16 -5.73
C PHE A 139 -7.31 -7.10 -4.54
N LEU A 140 -6.58 -8.19 -4.33
CA LEU A 140 -5.47 -8.25 -3.39
C LEU A 140 -4.19 -7.97 -4.17
N ILE A 141 -3.52 -6.88 -3.83
CA ILE A 141 -2.37 -6.35 -4.54
C ILE A 141 -1.14 -6.46 -3.63
N GLY A 142 -0.03 -6.98 -4.16
CA GLY A 142 1.22 -7.14 -3.44
C GLY A 142 1.68 -5.85 -2.77
N CYS A 143 2.29 -6.00 -1.60
CA CYS A 143 2.72 -4.89 -0.76
C CYS A 143 4.24 -4.85 -0.62
N SER A 144 4.75 -3.63 -0.39
CA SER A 144 6.16 -3.44 -0.05
C SER A 144 6.60 -4.08 1.25
N PHE A 145 5.68 -4.37 2.17
CA PHE A 145 6.05 -4.92 3.47
C PHE A 145 6.64 -6.33 3.36
N THR A 146 6.31 -7.04 2.27
CA THR A 146 6.87 -8.37 1.94
C THR A 146 8.39 -8.36 1.70
N PHE A 147 9.01 -7.26 1.24
CA PHE A 147 10.48 -7.23 1.09
C PHE A 147 11.21 -6.56 2.26
N GLU A 148 10.49 -5.97 3.22
CA GLU A 148 11.13 -5.36 4.40
C GLU A 148 11.94 -6.41 5.17
N TRP A 149 11.41 -7.63 5.30
CA TRP A 149 12.17 -8.75 5.86
C TRP A 149 13.43 -9.07 5.03
N SER A 150 13.33 -9.10 3.70
CA SER A 150 14.48 -9.37 2.82
C SER A 150 15.55 -8.27 2.91
N LEU A 151 15.14 -7.02 3.03
CA LEU A 151 16.04 -5.88 3.24
C LEU A 151 16.72 -5.95 4.60
N ALA A 152 15.96 -6.16 5.67
CA ALA A 152 16.49 -6.29 7.02
C ALA A 152 17.46 -7.48 7.12
N ALA A 153 17.13 -8.63 6.51
CA ALA A 153 18.00 -9.81 6.46
C ALA A 153 19.29 -9.55 5.67
N ALA A 154 19.27 -8.65 4.69
CA ALA A 154 20.45 -8.20 3.96
C ALA A 154 21.19 -7.03 4.65
N GLY A 155 20.79 -6.66 5.87
CA GLY A 155 21.41 -5.60 6.67
C GLY A 155 21.02 -4.19 6.25
N VAL A 156 20.04 -4.02 5.36
CA VAL A 156 19.54 -2.70 4.96
C VAL A 156 18.66 -2.16 6.09
N PRO A 157 19.00 -1.00 6.70
CA PRO A 157 18.21 -0.45 7.78
C PRO A 157 16.84 0.01 7.29
N LEU A 158 15.83 -0.13 8.16
CA LEU A 158 14.46 0.28 7.88
C LEU A 158 14.07 1.38 8.86
N ARG A 159 14.48 2.61 8.54
CA ARG A 159 14.36 3.79 9.41
C ARG A 159 12.94 4.01 9.94
N HIS A 160 11.91 3.78 9.13
CA HIS A 160 10.52 3.92 9.59
C HIS A 160 10.16 2.91 10.68
N ILE A 161 10.66 1.67 10.59
CA ILE A 161 10.47 0.65 11.64
C ILE A 161 11.23 1.03 12.90
N GLU A 162 12.50 1.43 12.76
CA GLU A 162 13.36 1.86 13.88
C GLU A 162 12.72 3.02 14.66
N GLN A 163 12.00 3.90 13.96
CA GLN A 163 11.34 5.08 14.52
C GLN A 163 9.86 4.83 14.92
N GLY A 164 9.32 3.63 14.68
CA GLY A 164 7.91 3.31 14.95
C GLY A 164 6.92 4.14 14.14
N ARG A 165 7.26 4.47 12.89
CA ARG A 165 6.53 5.33 11.95
C ARG A 165 6.02 4.53 10.75
N ASN A 166 4.93 4.97 10.13
CA ASN A 166 4.51 4.45 8.83
C ASN A 166 5.44 4.97 7.73
N VAL A 167 5.77 4.12 6.75
CA VAL A 167 6.66 4.50 5.64
C VAL A 167 6.13 5.72 4.89
N SER A 168 7.02 6.65 4.56
CA SER A 168 6.68 7.85 3.80
C SER A 168 6.29 7.49 2.36
N MET A 169 5.15 7.99 1.90
CA MET A 169 4.66 7.76 0.53
C MET A 169 4.30 9.07 -0.15
N TYR A 170 4.56 9.15 -1.46
CA TYR A 170 4.44 10.37 -2.25
C TYR A 170 3.71 10.11 -3.56
N VAL A 171 2.83 11.02 -3.92
CA VAL A 171 2.20 11.10 -5.24
C VAL A 171 3.21 11.72 -6.20
N THR A 172 3.59 10.97 -7.23
CA THR A 172 4.58 11.43 -8.23
C THR A 172 3.91 12.19 -9.38
N ASP A 173 4.72 12.86 -10.19
CA ASP A 173 4.27 13.43 -11.47
C ASP A 173 4.25 12.41 -12.63
N ARG A 174 4.66 11.15 -12.37
CA ARG A 174 4.68 10.07 -13.36
C ARG A 174 3.30 9.41 -13.47
N PRO A 175 2.59 9.52 -14.60
CA PRO A 175 1.28 8.88 -14.76
C PRO A 175 1.42 7.37 -14.94
N CYS A 176 0.49 6.61 -14.36
CA CYS A 176 0.25 5.23 -14.76
C CYS A 176 -0.32 5.18 -16.18
N ARG A 177 -0.08 4.07 -16.88
CA ARG A 177 -0.73 3.80 -18.16
C ARG A 177 -2.23 3.58 -17.92
N PRO A 178 -3.12 4.40 -18.49
CA PRO A 178 -4.56 4.34 -18.20
C PRO A 178 -5.21 3.06 -18.72
N ALA A 179 -6.38 2.72 -18.19
CA ALA A 179 -7.23 1.61 -18.63
C ALA A 179 -8.70 2.02 -18.55
N GLY A 180 -9.32 2.27 -19.71
CA GLY A 180 -10.70 2.76 -19.74
C GLY A 180 -10.85 4.07 -18.97
N ARG A 181 -11.80 4.11 -18.02
CA ARG A 181 -12.02 5.27 -17.13
C ARG A 181 -10.90 5.46 -16.10
N LEU A 182 -10.17 4.40 -15.75
CA LEU A 182 -9.12 4.45 -14.72
C LEU A 182 -7.82 5.09 -15.21
N ARG A 183 -7.37 6.08 -14.44
CA ARG A 183 -6.14 6.84 -14.61
C ARG A 183 -5.67 7.37 -13.26
N GLY A 184 -4.38 7.62 -13.12
CA GLY A 184 -3.84 8.23 -11.91
C GLY A 184 -2.33 8.36 -11.97
N PRO A 185 -1.74 9.17 -11.09
CA PRO A 185 -0.30 9.18 -10.88
C PRO A 185 0.14 7.89 -10.18
N MET A 186 1.39 7.48 -10.43
CA MET A 186 2.06 6.47 -9.61
C MET A 186 2.34 7.06 -8.22
N VAL A 187 2.05 6.28 -7.18
CA VAL A 187 2.48 6.59 -5.81
C VAL A 187 3.74 5.79 -5.52
N VAL A 188 4.70 6.38 -4.83
CA VAL A 188 5.93 5.70 -4.39
C VAL A 188 6.03 5.69 -2.88
N SER A 189 6.61 4.64 -2.32
CA SER A 189 7.13 4.64 -0.95
C SER A 189 8.63 4.96 -1.00
N MET A 190 9.10 5.74 -0.04
CA MET A 190 10.52 6.13 0.07
C MET A 190 11.13 5.51 1.31
N ARG A 191 12.34 4.97 1.18
CA ARG A 191 13.17 4.57 2.32
C ARG A 191 14.55 5.23 2.17
N PRO A 192 15.09 5.87 3.21
CA PRO A 192 16.50 6.27 3.24
C PRO A 192 17.37 5.02 3.30
N VAL A 193 18.33 4.89 2.39
CA VAL A 193 19.21 3.71 2.29
C VAL A 193 20.67 4.16 2.31
N PRO A 194 21.50 3.66 3.24
CA PRO A 194 22.93 3.99 3.25
C PRO A 194 23.62 3.54 1.95
N PRO A 195 24.61 4.28 1.43
CA PRO A 195 25.22 3.98 0.13
C PRO A 195 25.78 2.56 0.04
N MET A 196 26.40 2.06 1.12
CA MET A 196 26.93 0.70 1.23
C MET A 196 25.87 -0.41 1.10
N HIS A 197 24.60 -0.09 1.36
CA HIS A 197 23.47 -1.02 1.30
C HIS A 197 22.63 -0.87 0.02
N LEU A 198 22.89 0.15 -0.81
CA LEU A 198 22.07 0.44 -1.99
C LEU A 198 22.02 -0.74 -2.98
N ALA A 199 23.16 -1.36 -3.27
CA ALA A 199 23.23 -2.50 -4.18
C ALA A 199 22.44 -3.71 -3.65
N ALA A 200 22.52 -3.97 -2.34
CA ALA A 200 21.72 -5.01 -1.69
C ALA A 200 20.23 -4.67 -1.77
N ALA A 201 19.85 -3.42 -1.48
CA ALA A 201 18.45 -2.99 -1.51
C ALA A 201 17.82 -3.17 -2.90
N ILE A 202 18.54 -2.79 -3.96
CA ILE A 202 18.10 -2.98 -5.34
C ILE A 202 17.97 -4.48 -5.65
N ARG A 203 19.00 -5.28 -5.35
CA ARG A 203 19.01 -6.71 -5.66
C ARG A 203 17.87 -7.45 -4.96
N GLU A 204 17.78 -7.33 -3.64
CA GLU A 204 16.81 -8.07 -2.83
C GLU A 204 15.37 -7.74 -3.19
N SER A 205 15.06 -6.45 -3.43
CA SER A 205 13.71 -6.06 -3.86
C SER A 205 13.39 -6.49 -5.30
N SER A 206 14.39 -6.58 -6.18
CA SER A 206 14.19 -7.02 -7.57
C SER A 206 13.84 -8.50 -7.69
N LEU A 207 14.19 -9.32 -6.70
CA LEU A 207 13.86 -10.75 -6.65
C LEU A 207 12.39 -11.02 -6.30
N LEU A 208 11.58 -9.99 -6.07
CA LEU A 208 10.18 -10.11 -5.66
C LEU A 208 9.22 -9.35 -6.63
N PRO A 209 9.28 -9.61 -7.95
CA PRO A 209 8.53 -8.83 -8.95
C PRO A 209 7.00 -9.01 -8.85
N ALA A 210 6.53 -10.13 -8.30
CA ALA A 210 5.11 -10.44 -8.15
C ALA A 210 4.43 -9.75 -6.97
N VAL A 211 5.19 -9.01 -6.14
CA VAL A 211 4.67 -8.30 -4.96
C VAL A 211 5.12 -6.85 -4.90
N HIS A 212 6.27 -6.51 -5.48
CA HIS A 212 6.75 -5.13 -5.56
C HIS A 212 7.80 -4.88 -6.67
N GLY A 213 8.88 -5.65 -6.66
CA GLY A 213 10.00 -5.51 -7.58
C GLY A 213 11.00 -4.41 -7.23
N SER A 214 11.86 -4.10 -8.20
CA SER A 214 12.97 -3.13 -8.09
C SER A 214 12.49 -1.71 -7.74
N PRO A 215 13.38 -0.84 -7.21
CA PRO A 215 13.11 0.59 -7.14
C PRO A 215 12.73 1.16 -8.51
N VAL A 216 11.95 2.24 -8.49
CA VAL A 216 11.57 3.04 -9.68
C VAL A 216 12.38 4.33 -9.80
N HIS A 217 13.07 4.72 -8.74
CA HIS A 217 13.95 5.89 -8.70
C HIS A 217 14.90 5.80 -7.49
N CYS A 218 16.11 6.35 -7.63
CA CYS A 218 17.10 6.47 -6.54
C CYS A 218 17.73 7.87 -6.62
N GLY A 219 17.94 8.51 -5.48
CA GLY A 219 18.56 9.84 -5.40
C GLY A 219 17.54 10.98 -5.47
N ASP A 220 17.82 12.00 -6.29
CA ASP A 220 17.12 13.29 -6.27
C ASP A 220 15.58 13.15 -6.41
N PRO A 221 14.79 13.50 -5.37
CA PRO A 221 13.32 13.40 -5.40
C PRO A 221 12.65 14.25 -6.48
N ALA A 222 13.32 15.32 -6.97
CA ALA A 222 12.76 16.18 -8.01
C ALA A 222 12.50 15.43 -9.32
N GLY A 223 13.23 14.34 -9.60
CA GLY A 223 13.00 13.45 -10.75
C GLY A 223 11.67 12.67 -10.70
N LEU A 224 10.92 12.76 -9.60
CA LEU A 224 9.56 12.25 -9.40
C LEU A 224 8.54 13.37 -9.14
N GLY A 225 8.97 14.63 -9.23
CA GLY A 225 8.14 15.79 -8.89
C GLY A 225 7.94 16.01 -7.38
N ILE A 226 8.73 15.35 -6.53
CA ILE A 226 8.67 15.46 -5.08
C ILE A 226 9.61 16.60 -4.65
N THR A 227 9.08 17.61 -3.97
CA THR A 227 9.84 18.82 -3.61
C THR A 227 10.28 18.87 -2.15
N ASP A 228 9.69 18.04 -1.30
CA ASP A 228 9.89 18.07 0.15
C ASP A 228 9.62 16.68 0.74
N LEU A 229 10.67 16.03 1.28
CA LEU A 229 10.57 14.70 1.90
C LEU A 229 10.01 14.76 3.33
N ASP A 230 9.91 15.93 3.95
CA ASP A 230 9.30 16.05 5.28
C ASP A 230 7.76 16.16 5.22
N LYS A 231 7.20 16.16 4.00
CA LYS A 231 5.76 16.28 3.75
C LYS A 231 5.24 15.15 2.86
N PRO A 232 5.24 13.89 3.34
CA PRO A 232 4.64 12.80 2.57
C PRO A 232 3.13 13.00 2.39
N ASP A 233 2.61 12.53 1.27
CA ASP A 233 1.17 12.52 0.98
C ASP A 233 0.43 11.46 1.81
N PHE A 234 1.13 10.36 2.15
CA PHE A 234 0.64 9.31 3.05
C PHE A 234 1.77 8.79 3.96
N GLY A 235 1.40 8.33 5.16
CA GLY A 235 2.35 7.87 6.16
C GLY A 235 2.99 9.02 6.93
N ASP A 236 4.16 8.77 7.50
CA ASP A 236 4.86 9.72 8.36
C ASP A 236 6.21 10.11 7.73
N PRO A 237 6.71 11.34 7.94
CA PRO A 237 8.09 11.69 7.58
C PRO A 237 9.07 10.87 8.42
N VAL A 238 10.24 10.54 7.87
CA VAL A 238 11.25 9.70 8.50
C VAL A 238 12.57 10.43 8.55
N ASP A 239 13.23 10.40 9.70
CA ASP A 239 14.53 11.04 9.88
C ASP A 239 15.60 10.19 9.17
N ALA A 240 16.37 10.79 8.25
CA ALA A 240 17.43 10.15 7.48
C ALA A 240 18.81 10.50 8.05
N GLU A 241 19.79 9.62 7.84
CA GLU A 241 21.20 9.94 8.13
C GLU A 241 21.81 10.78 7.00
N ALA A 242 22.90 11.50 7.28
CA ALA A 242 23.48 12.49 6.36
C ALA A 242 23.79 11.98 4.95
N ASP A 243 24.21 10.72 4.84
CA ASP A 243 24.59 10.08 3.56
C ASP A 243 23.52 9.13 3.02
N ASP A 244 22.36 9.01 3.69
CA ASP A 244 21.30 8.11 3.22
C ASP A 244 20.75 8.60 1.87
N ILE A 245 20.67 7.67 0.92
CA ILE A 245 20.13 7.91 -0.42
C ILE A 245 18.62 7.67 -0.37
N PRO A 246 17.77 8.62 -0.78
CA PRO A 246 16.34 8.36 -0.95
C PRO A 246 16.12 7.34 -2.06
N VAL A 247 15.56 6.19 -1.72
CA VAL A 247 15.21 5.14 -2.68
C VAL A 247 13.70 4.98 -2.73
N PHE A 248 13.14 4.97 -3.93
CA PHE A 248 11.70 5.00 -4.16
C PHE A 248 11.24 3.73 -4.86
N TRP A 249 10.21 3.10 -4.32
CA TRP A 249 9.55 1.95 -4.93
C TRP A 249 8.08 2.23 -5.20
N ALA A 250 7.53 1.65 -6.27
CA ALA A 250 6.13 1.84 -6.66
C ALA A 250 5.18 1.24 -5.62
N CYS A 251 4.33 2.04 -5.00
CA CYS A 251 3.52 1.63 -3.86
C CYS A 251 2.13 1.10 -4.27
N GLY A 252 1.65 0.06 -3.58
CA GLY A 252 0.28 -0.47 -3.71
C GLY A 252 -0.84 0.44 -3.21
N VAL A 253 -0.52 1.69 -2.83
CA VAL A 253 -1.46 2.80 -2.64
C VAL A 253 -1.76 3.53 -3.97
N THR A 254 -1.02 3.23 -5.05
CA THR A 254 -1.29 3.76 -6.41
C THR A 254 -2.74 3.55 -6.88
N PRO A 255 -3.41 2.40 -6.63
CA PRO A 255 -4.84 2.25 -6.91
C PRO A 255 -5.73 3.26 -6.16
N GLN A 256 -5.37 3.69 -4.94
CA GLN A 256 -6.11 4.75 -4.23
C GLN A 256 -6.00 6.09 -4.97
N ALA A 257 -4.81 6.45 -5.44
CA ALA A 257 -4.62 7.65 -6.26
C ALA A 257 -5.39 7.57 -7.58
N ALA A 258 -5.50 6.37 -8.17
CA ALA A 258 -6.32 6.14 -9.36
C ALA A 258 -7.83 6.30 -9.07
N VAL A 259 -8.32 5.83 -7.91
CA VAL A 259 -9.69 6.07 -7.43
C VAL A 259 -9.96 7.57 -7.31
N MET A 260 -9.09 8.31 -6.63
CA MET A 260 -9.25 9.76 -6.46
C MET A 260 -9.29 10.50 -7.81
N ALA A 261 -8.40 10.15 -8.74
CA ALA A 261 -8.29 10.82 -10.03
C ALA A 261 -9.40 10.42 -11.03
N SER A 262 -9.91 9.20 -10.93
CA SER A 262 -10.91 8.63 -11.85
C SER A 262 -12.34 8.78 -11.36
N ARG A 263 -12.53 8.98 -10.04
CA ARG A 263 -13.81 9.22 -9.38
C ARG A 263 -14.85 8.13 -9.68
N PRO A 264 -14.55 6.84 -9.42
CA PRO A 264 -15.57 5.81 -9.51
C PRO A 264 -16.71 6.15 -8.54
N PRO A 265 -17.95 5.70 -8.81
CA PRO A 265 -19.08 5.96 -7.92
C PRO A 265 -18.82 5.42 -6.51
N PHE A 266 -18.12 4.29 -6.40
CA PHE A 266 -17.79 3.66 -5.14
C PHE A 266 -16.48 2.88 -5.23
N ALA A 267 -15.71 2.84 -4.15
CA ALA A 267 -14.62 1.89 -3.94
C ALA A 267 -14.39 1.65 -2.44
N LEU A 268 -13.85 0.48 -2.09
CA LEU A 268 -13.32 0.18 -0.75
C LEU A 268 -11.83 -0.10 -0.85
N THR A 269 -11.03 0.39 0.08
CA THR A 269 -9.61 0.02 0.17
C THR A 269 -9.24 -0.24 1.62
N HIS A 270 -8.06 -0.82 1.82
CA HIS A 270 -7.39 -0.73 3.11
C HIS A 270 -6.94 0.72 3.38
N ALA A 271 -6.76 1.10 4.66
CA ALA A 271 -6.04 2.33 5.00
C ALA A 271 -4.51 2.09 4.92
N PRO A 272 -3.71 3.07 4.46
CA PRO A 272 -2.25 2.90 4.37
C PRO A 272 -1.64 2.42 5.70
N GLY A 273 -0.81 1.38 5.64
CA GLY A 273 -0.22 0.75 6.82
C GLY A 273 -1.10 -0.31 7.51
N HIS A 274 -2.35 -0.50 7.07
CA HIS A 274 -3.29 -1.47 7.64
C HIS A 274 -3.67 -2.56 6.61
N MET A 275 -2.70 -3.36 6.19
CA MET A 275 -2.87 -4.33 5.11
C MET A 275 -3.57 -5.61 5.57
N PHE A 276 -3.97 -6.43 4.60
CA PHE A 276 -4.45 -7.78 4.85
C PHE A 276 -3.28 -8.76 5.02
N LEU A 277 -3.25 -9.51 6.12
CA LEU A 277 -2.26 -10.57 6.36
C LEU A 277 -2.71 -11.88 5.71
N THR A 278 -1.94 -12.37 4.74
CA THR A 278 -2.21 -13.65 4.06
C THR A 278 -1.55 -14.82 4.78
N ASP A 279 -1.93 -16.04 4.43
CA ASP A 279 -1.23 -17.25 4.85
C ASP A 279 -0.08 -17.61 3.89
N ALA A 280 0.02 -16.93 2.74
CA ALA A 280 1.13 -17.06 1.81
C ALA A 280 2.44 -16.59 2.44
N ARG A 281 3.54 -17.26 2.08
CA ARG A 281 4.88 -16.90 2.51
C ARG A 281 5.54 -16.01 1.47
N ASP A 282 6.34 -15.06 1.94
CA ASP A 282 7.07 -14.15 1.06
C ASP A 282 7.98 -14.91 0.07
N GLU A 283 8.56 -16.03 0.49
CA GLU A 283 9.42 -16.86 -0.37
C GLU A 283 8.69 -17.45 -1.59
N GLN A 284 7.37 -17.62 -1.54
CA GLN A 284 6.60 -18.16 -2.68
C GLN A 284 6.59 -17.21 -3.88
N TYR A 285 6.83 -15.92 -3.65
CA TYR A 285 6.86 -14.88 -4.69
C TYR A 285 8.27 -14.50 -5.12
N ARG A 286 9.29 -15.11 -4.51
CA ARG A 286 10.69 -14.83 -4.80
C ARG A 286 11.13 -15.59 -6.06
N VAL A 287 11.69 -14.87 -7.02
CA VAL A 287 12.30 -15.47 -8.22
C VAL A 287 13.78 -15.80 -7.95
N ALA A 288 14.26 -16.87 -8.58
CA ALA A 288 15.63 -17.35 -8.48
C ALA A 288 16.62 -16.49 -9.28
#